data_AF-W1YI02-F1
#
_entry.id   AF-W1YI02-F1
#
_cell.length_a   1.000
_cell.length_b   1.000
_cell.length_c   1.000
_cell.angle_alpha   90.00
_cell.angle_beta   90.00
_cell.angle_gamma   90.00
#
_symmetry.space_group_name_H-M   'P 1'
#
loop_
_entity.id
_entity.type
_entity.pdbx_description
1 polymer ?
#
loop_
_entity_poly.entity_id
_entity_poly.type
_entity_poly.pdbx_seq_one_letter_code
_entity_poly.pdbx_strand_id
1 'polypeptide(L)' 'EAVAKVFESLARLEQILGQHRYLTGNQLTEADIRLWTTLVRFDPVYVTHFKCDKHRISDYLNLYGFLRDIYQMPG' A
#
# COMPACT_ATOMS: atom_id res chain seq x y z
N GLU A 1 -19.52 -3.98 3.27
CA GLU A 1 -19.04 -2.92 4.19
C GLU A 1 -17.52 -2.93 4.39
N ALA A 2 -16.92 -4.07 4.80
CA ALA A 2 -15.47 -4.14 5.08
C ALA A 2 -14.56 -3.74 3.91
N VAL A 3 -14.87 -4.19 2.69
CA VAL A 3 -14.10 -3.84 1.48
C VAL A 3 -14.11 -2.33 1.19
N ALA A 4 -15.21 -1.64 1.48
CA ALA A 4 -15.28 -0.19 1.28
C ALA A 4 -14.30 0.55 2.21
N LYS A 5 -14.23 0.14 3.49
CA LYS A 5 -13.27 0.68 4.48
C LYS A 5 -11.82 0.43 4.09
N VAL A 6 -11.53 -0.70 3.43
CA VAL A 6 -10.19 -0.98 2.87
C VAL A 6 -9.84 0.06 1.81
N PHE A 7 -10.69 0.28 0.82
CA PHE A 7 -10.41 1.26 -0.25
C PHE A 7 -10.38 2.71 0.25
N GLU A 8 -11.18 3.06 1.25
CA GLU A 8 -11.09 4.36 1.93
C GLU A 8 -9.72 4.53 2.63
N SER A 9 -9.25 3.49 3.31
CA SER A 9 -7.93 3.51 3.96
C SER A 9 -6.80 3.61 2.92
N LEU A 10 -6.89 2.85 1.82
CA LEU A 10 -5.92 2.94 0.71
C LEU A 10 -5.90 4.34 0.09
N ALA A 11 -7.05 4.97 -0.12
CA ALA A 11 -7.13 6.34 -0.63
C ALA A 11 -6.48 7.35 0.33
N ARG A 12 -6.67 7.19 1.65
CA ARG A 12 -5.99 8.02 2.65
C ARG A 12 -4.46 7.80 2.62
N LEU A 13 -4.01 6.56 2.52
CA LEU A 13 -2.58 6.24 2.46
C LEU A 13 -1.93 6.80 1.20
N GLU A 14 -2.62 6.73 0.06
CA GLU A 14 -2.18 7.34 -1.20
C GLU A 14 -1.95 8.85 -1.05
N GLN A 15 -2.83 9.55 -0.34
CA GLN A 15 -2.66 10.99 -0.06
C GLN A 15 -1.45 11.28 0.83
N ILE A 16 -1.24 10.48 1.89
CA ILE A 16 -0.08 10.62 2.79
C ILE A 16 1.23 10.39 2.02
N LEU A 17 1.29 9.32 1.22
CA LEU A 17 2.47 8.97 0.43
C LEU A 17 2.71 9.89 -0.77
N GLY A 18 1.69 10.66 -1.17
CA GLY A 18 1.86 11.77 -2.12
C GLY A 18 2.58 12.99 -1.53
N GLN A 19 2.67 13.09 -0.20
CA GLN A 19 3.33 14.20 0.52
C GLN A 19 4.63 13.79 1.21
N HIS A 20 4.77 12.52 1.56
CA HIS A 20 5.90 11.98 2.30
C HIS A 20 6.42 10.71 1.64
N ARG A 21 7.72 10.47 1.74
CA ARG A 21 8.33 9.25 1.18
C ARG A 21 7.83 7.98 1.90
N TYR A 22 7.65 8.06 3.22
CA TYR A 22 7.18 6.99 4.10
C TYR A 22 6.03 7.49 4.96
N LEU A 23 5.32 6.59 5.64
CA LEU A 23 4.10 6.89 6.41
C LEU A 23 4.32 7.92 7.52
N THR A 24 5.53 8.01 8.07
CA THR A 24 5.88 8.93 9.16
C THR A 24 6.99 9.92 8.76
N GLY A 25 7.10 10.25 7.47
CA GLY A 25 8.04 11.25 6.96
C GLY A 25 9.13 10.67 6.06
N ASN A 26 10.39 10.96 6.36
CA ASN A 26 11.52 10.71 5.44
C ASN A 26 12.37 9.48 5.80
N GLN A 27 12.04 8.79 6.89
CA GLN A 27 12.74 7.58 7.32
C GLN A 27 11.79 6.40 7.35
N LEU A 28 12.32 5.22 7.01
CA LEU A 28 11.58 3.96 7.10
C LEU A 28 11.36 3.61 8.58
N THR A 29 10.14 3.23 8.92
CA THR A 29 9.74 2.85 10.28
C THR A 29 8.99 1.52 10.28
N GLU A 30 8.69 1.01 11.47
CA GLU A 30 7.89 -0.20 11.62
C GLU A 30 6.49 -0.09 10.97
N ALA A 31 5.91 1.11 10.95
CA ALA A 31 4.62 1.35 10.31
C ALA A 31 4.66 0.99 8.81
N ASP A 32 5.75 1.34 8.14
CA ASP A 32 5.95 1.08 6.72
C ASP A 32 6.07 -0.42 6.43
N ILE A 33 6.83 -1.15 7.27
CA ILE A 33 6.99 -2.60 7.13
C ILE A 33 5.66 -3.32 7.34
N ARG A 34 4.88 -2.93 8.36
CA ARG A 34 3.55 -3.50 8.61
C ARG A 34 2.62 -3.29 7.42
N LEU A 35 2.59 -2.09 6.84
CA LEU A 35 1.80 -1.82 5.63
C LEU A 35 2.31 -2.63 4.42
N TRP A 36 3.62 -2.63 4.19
CA TRP A 36 4.24 -3.27 3.02
C TRP A 36 3.87 -4.76 2.91
N THR A 37 3.87 -5.49 4.03
CA THR A 37 3.50 -6.92 4.02
C THR A 37 2.07 -7.17 3.53
N THR A 38 1.17 -6.20 3.70
CA THR A 38 -0.19 -6.26 3.17
C THR A 38 -0.20 -5.92 1.68
N LEU A 39 0.46 -4.83 1.29
CA LEU A 39 0.48 -4.34 -0.09
C LEU A 39 1.08 -5.34 -1.07
N VAL A 40 2.19 -6.00 -0.71
CA VAL A 40 2.88 -6.96 -1.59
C VAL A 40 2.01 -8.18 -1.95
N ARG A 41 1.00 -8.50 -1.13
CA ARG A 41 0.07 -9.61 -1.35
C ARG A 41 -1.25 -9.18 -2.00
N PHE A 42 -1.49 -7.87 -2.11
CA PHE A 42 -2.81 -7.35 -2.46
C PHE A 42 -3.22 -7.72 -3.89
N ASP A 43 -2.41 -7.37 -4.89
CA ASP A 43 -2.68 -7.63 -6.30
C ASP A 43 -2.76 -9.13 -6.64
N PRO A 44 -1.78 -9.98 -6.23
CA PRO A 44 -1.81 -11.40 -6.58
C PRO A 44 -2.86 -12.21 -5.80
N VAL A 45 -3.19 -11.82 -4.56
CA VAL A 45 -4.04 -12.63 -3.67
C VAL A 45 -5.35 -11.91 -3.36
N TYR A 46 -5.31 -10.72 -2.76
CA TYR A 46 -6.52 -10.11 -2.17
C TYR A 46 -7.55 -9.65 -3.20
N VAL A 47 -7.09 -9.19 -4.37
CA VAL A 47 -7.97 -8.84 -5.50
C VAL A 47 -8.85 -10.03 -5.88
N THR A 48 -8.28 -11.22 -6.01
CA THR A 48 -9.00 -12.42 -6.48
C THR A 48 -9.64 -13.21 -5.34
N HIS A 49 -8.87 -13.56 -4.30
CA HIS A 49 -9.30 -14.46 -3.23
C HIS A 49 -10.23 -13.78 -2.23
N PHE A 50 -10.00 -12.49 -1.94
CA PHE A 50 -10.81 -11.73 -0.98
C PHE A 50 -11.80 -10.78 -1.64
N LYS A 51 -11.88 -10.79 -2.99
CA LYS A 51 -12.79 -9.95 -3.78
C LYS A 51 -12.61 -8.44 -3.49
N CYS A 52 -11.37 -8.04 -3.24
CA CYS A 52 -10.98 -6.63 -3.13
C CYS A 52 -10.56 -6.11 -4.51
N ASP A 53 -11.47 -6.13 -5.47
CA ASP A 53 -11.17 -6.00 -6.91
C ASP A 53 -11.50 -4.63 -7.53
N LYS A 54 -11.89 -3.65 -6.72
CA LYS A 54 -12.21 -2.29 -7.21
C LYS A 54 -11.00 -1.61 -7.88
N HIS A 55 -9.82 -1.74 -7.28
CA HIS A 55 -8.55 -1.23 -7.78
C HIS A 55 -7.42 -2.15 -7.31
N ARG A 56 -6.35 -2.23 -8.11
CA ARG A 56 -5.08 -2.85 -7.75
C ARG A 56 -4.18 -1.83 -7.06
N ILE A 57 -3.22 -2.26 -6.25
CA ILE A 57 -2.15 -1.40 -5.72
C ILE A 57 -1.35 -0.78 -6.86
N SER A 58 -1.16 -1.51 -7.96
CA SER A 58 -0.54 -0.97 -9.18
C SER A 58 -1.31 0.19 -9.84
N ASP A 59 -2.59 0.40 -9.51
CA ASP A 59 -3.38 1.55 -9.99
C ASP A 59 -3.15 2.82 -9.14
N TYR A 60 -2.51 2.69 -7.98
CA TYR A 60 -2.21 3.81 -7.07
C TYR A 60 -0.74 4.23 -7.23
N LEU A 61 -0.49 5.45 -7.72
CA LEU A 61 0.85 5.90 -8.08
C LEU A 61 1.81 5.91 -6.89
N ASN A 62 1.40 6.49 -5.76
CA ASN A 62 2.26 6.67 -4.60
C ASN A 62 2.41 5.36 -3.81
N LEU A 63 1.33 4.60 -3.62
CA LEU A 63 1.38 3.27 -3.00
C LEU A 63 2.24 2.28 -3.80
N TYR A 64 2.13 2.28 -5.13
CA TYR A 64 2.96 1.42 -5.97
C TYR A 64 4.44 1.86 -5.96
N GLY A 65 4.70 3.17 -5.93
CA GLY A 65 6.02 3.73 -5.72
C GLY A 65 6.64 3.26 -4.40
N PHE A 66 5.92 3.46 -3.30
CA PHE A 66 6.29 3.01 -1.95
C PHE A 66 6.57 1.51 -1.88
N LEU A 67 5.68 0.69 -2.45
CA LEU A 67 5.82 -0.77 -2.48
C LEU A 67 7.14 -1.20 -3.14
N ARG A 68 7.46 -0.58 -4.29
CA ARG A 68 8.68 -0.88 -5.05
C ARG A 68 9.95 -0.35 -4.38
N ASP A 69 9.89 0.81 -3.74
CA ASP A 69 11.03 1.40 -3.01
C ASP A 69 11.51 0.40 -1.93
N ILE A 70 10.59 -0.11 -1.10
CA ILE A 70 10.91 -1.09 -0.05
C ILE A 70 11.30 -2.45 -0.63
N TYR A 71 10.61 -2.92 -1.69
CA TYR A 71 10.91 -4.23 -2.31
C TYR A 71 12.36 -4.32 -2.84
N GLN A 72 12.95 -3.19 -3.23
CA GLN A 72 14.30 -3.12 -3.79
C GLN A 72 15.39 -2.96 -2.71
N MET A 73 15.02 -2.75 -1.44
CA MET A 73 16.00 -2.64 -0.37
C MET A 73 16.64 -4.00 -0.07
N PRO A 74 17.95 -4.05 0.21
CA PRO A 74 18.57 -5.25 0.78
C PRO A 74 17.88 -5.59 2.11
N GLY A 75 17.47 -6.84 2.25
CA GLY A 75 16.87 -7.38 3.47
C GLY A 75 17.89 -7.70 4.55
#